data_AF-A0A7Z8QPH4-F1
#
_entry.id   AF-A0A7Z8QPH4-F1
#
_cell.length_a   1.000
_cell.length_b   1.000
_cell.length_c   1.000
_cell.angle_alpha   90.00
_cell.angle_beta   90.00
_cell.angle_gamma   90.00
#
_symmetry.space_group_name_H-M   'P 1'
#
loop_
_entity.id
_entity.type
_entity.pdbx_description
1 polymer ?
#
loop_
_entity_poly.entity_id
_entity_poly.type
_entity_poly.pdbx_seq_one_letter_code
_entity_poly.pdbx_strand_id
1 'polypeptide(L)'
;MLKKLLTSLGSIVAIISLGFISQQLFANWHKVDNYQFTYAAIGTLILGVFAYAGASFFLSSAWYQILSSLSTHSLSVQFIRSIYARSQIAKYIPGNVMHIASRHISLNRLGISHKPLALASLTEIIGLVSAASTFAVIGSVLFGIRGEYIQQQQLYYGLAVSGIFLLFLPIIFKVSLRLFPASRNLLVNPRLQRVLLRTYCEYLLFFAIAGISVSIESNNS
;
A
#
# COMPACT_ATOMS: atom_id res chain seq x y z
N MET A 1 7.87 11.18 30.47
CA MET A 1 6.56 10.58 30.79
C MET A 1 5.71 10.28 29.55
N LEU A 2 5.48 11.23 28.64
CA LEU A 2 4.65 11.05 27.43
C LEU A 2 5.02 9.82 26.58
N LYS A 3 6.31 9.59 26.32
CA LYS A 3 6.78 8.43 25.52
C LYS A 3 6.41 7.08 26.16
N LYS A 4 6.48 6.97 27.49
CA LYS A 4 6.14 5.74 28.26
C LYS A 4 4.62 5.50 28.28
N LEU A 5 3.85 6.59 28.31
CA LEU A 5 2.39 6.58 28.27
C LEU A 5 1.87 6.16 26.89
N LEU A 6 2.47 6.69 25.80
CA LEU A 6 2.18 6.26 24.43
C LEU A 6 2.53 4.80 24.18
N THR A 7 3.69 4.33 24.66
CA THR A 7 4.06 2.91 24.51
C THR A 7 3.12 2.00 25.29
N SER A 8 2.72 2.39 26.51
CA SER A 8 1.80 1.59 27.32
C SER A 8 0.39 1.53 26.71
N LEU A 9 -0.12 2.64 26.19
CA LEU A 9 -1.39 2.68 25.46
C LEU A 9 -1.33 1.81 24.21
N GLY A 10 -0.24 1.90 23.44
CA GLY A 10 -0.02 1.04 22.28
C GLY A 10 -0.01 -0.45 22.62
N SER A 11 0.65 -0.83 23.72
CA SER A 11 0.65 -2.21 24.21
C SER A 11 -0.72 -2.68 24.68
N ILE A 12 -1.48 -1.84 25.40
CA ILE A 12 -2.84 -2.16 25.83
C ILE A 12 -3.75 -2.39 24.62
N VAL A 13 -3.72 -1.49 23.63
CA VAL A 13 -4.48 -1.64 22.39
C VAL A 13 -4.08 -2.91 21.63
N ALA A 14 -2.79 -3.23 21.58
CA ALA A 14 -2.30 -4.45 20.95
C ALA A 14 -2.82 -5.71 21.67
N ILE A 15 -2.79 -5.73 23.01
CA ILE A 15 -3.31 -6.85 23.81
C ILE A 15 -4.81 -7.01 23.61
N ILE A 16 -5.58 -5.92 23.65
CA ILE A 16 -7.04 -5.94 23.38
C ILE A 16 -7.32 -6.47 21.97
N SER A 17 -6.57 -5.99 20.97
CA SER A 17 -6.72 -6.45 19.58
C SER A 17 -6.42 -7.93 19.43
N LEU A 18 -5.35 -8.43 20.07
CA LEU A 18 -5.01 -9.86 20.07
C LEU A 18 -6.11 -10.68 20.75
N GLY A 19 -6.63 -10.24 21.90
CA GLY A 19 -7.74 -10.90 22.59
C GLY A 19 -9.01 -10.98 21.72
N PHE A 20 -9.36 -9.87 21.04
CA PHE A 20 -10.47 -9.85 20.09
C PHE A 20 -10.27 -10.81 18.92
N ILE A 21 -9.08 -10.82 18.31
CA ILE A 21 -8.75 -11.75 17.20
C ILE A 21 -8.85 -13.19 17.67
N SER A 22 -8.31 -13.53 18.86
CA SER A 22 -8.42 -14.87 19.43
C SER A 22 -9.87 -15.27 19.66
N GLN A 23 -10.68 -14.39 20.27
CA GLN A 23 -12.10 -14.65 20.48
C GLN A 23 -12.83 -14.89 19.15
N GLN A 24 -12.59 -14.06 18.14
CA GLN A 24 -13.20 -14.19 16.83
C GLN A 24 -12.78 -15.48 16.13
N LEU A 25 -11.51 -15.87 16.26
CA LEU A 25 -10.97 -17.10 15.70
C LEU A 25 -11.63 -18.33 16.34
N PHE A 26 -11.74 -18.38 17.68
CA PHE A 26 -12.42 -19.48 18.36
C PHE A 26 -13.91 -19.55 18.03
N ALA A 27 -14.60 -18.41 18.00
CA ALA A 27 -16.03 -18.35 17.64
C ALA A 27 -16.30 -18.87 16.22
N ASN A 28 -15.35 -18.67 15.29
CA ASN A 28 -15.48 -19.07 13.89
C ASN A 28 -14.67 -20.34 13.54
N TRP A 29 -14.08 -21.03 14.52
CA TRP A 29 -13.19 -22.17 14.28
C TRP A 29 -13.89 -23.29 13.49
N HIS A 30 -15.18 -23.51 13.75
CA HIS A 30 -16.02 -24.47 13.03
C HIS A 30 -16.07 -24.22 11.51
N LYS A 31 -15.85 -23.00 11.04
CA LYS A 31 -15.79 -22.69 9.59
C LYS A 31 -14.50 -23.17 8.95
N VAL A 32 -13.42 -23.26 9.73
CA VAL A 32 -12.11 -23.74 9.29
C VAL A 32 -12.06 -25.27 9.32
N ASP A 33 -12.61 -25.87 10.38
CA ASP A 33 -12.61 -27.32 10.59
C ASP A 33 -13.38 -28.07 9.49
N ASN A 34 -14.42 -27.44 8.93
CA ASN A 34 -15.21 -27.99 7.84
C ASN A 34 -14.67 -27.63 6.44
N TYR A 35 -13.57 -26.88 6.34
CA TYR A 35 -13.03 -26.47 5.04
C TYR A 35 -12.27 -27.62 4.36
N GLN A 36 -12.78 -28.06 3.22
CA GLN A 36 -12.16 -29.12 2.42
C GLN A 36 -11.22 -28.51 1.38
N PHE A 37 -9.93 -28.85 1.46
CA PHE A 37 -8.93 -28.45 0.47
C PHE A 37 -9.17 -29.17 -0.86
N THR A 38 -9.96 -28.54 -1.72
CA THR A 38 -10.24 -29.05 -3.07
C THR A 38 -9.11 -28.66 -4.03
N TYR A 39 -8.84 -29.47 -5.05
CA TYR A 39 -7.85 -29.14 -6.10
C TYR A 39 -8.12 -27.79 -6.78
N ALA A 40 -9.39 -27.41 -6.94
CA ALA A 40 -9.79 -26.10 -7.46
C ALA A 40 -9.37 -24.94 -6.54
N ALA A 41 -9.47 -25.11 -5.21
CA ALA A 41 -9.04 -24.11 -4.24
C ALA A 41 -7.51 -23.93 -4.25
N ILE A 42 -6.76 -25.04 -4.37
CA ILE A 42 -5.31 -25.00 -4.51
C ILE A 42 -4.90 -24.31 -5.82
N GLY A 43 -5.59 -24.62 -6.93
CA GLY A 43 -5.35 -23.95 -8.21
C GLY A 43 -5.59 -22.44 -8.14
N THR A 44 -6.69 -22.01 -7.51
CA THR A 44 -7.02 -20.59 -7.29
C THR A 44 -5.97 -19.90 -6.42
N LEU A 45 -5.51 -20.56 -5.35
CA LEU A 45 -4.44 -20.05 -4.49
C LEU A 45 -3.13 -19.85 -5.26
N ILE A 46 -2.71 -20.84 -6.06
CA ILE A 46 -1.49 -20.75 -6.87
C ILE A 46 -1.59 -19.58 -7.85
N LEU A 47 -2.72 -19.46 -8.56
CA LEU A 47 -2.97 -18.34 -9.47
C LEU A 47 -2.94 -17.00 -8.74
N GLY A 48 -3.57 -16.90 -7.57
CA GLY A 48 -3.56 -15.72 -6.71
C GLY A 48 -2.15 -15.33 -6.27
N VAL A 49 -1.31 -16.30 -5.91
CA VAL A 49 0.10 -16.06 -5.55
C VAL A 49 0.86 -15.46 -6.72
N PHE A 50 0.76 -16.05 -7.92
CA PHE A 50 1.46 -15.52 -9.10
C PHE A 50 0.93 -14.14 -9.53
N ALA A 51 -0.39 -13.95 -9.49
CA ALA A 51 -1.01 -12.67 -9.82
C ALA A 51 -0.58 -11.58 -8.83
N TYR A 52 -0.59 -11.86 -7.52
CA TYR A 52 -0.17 -10.90 -6.50
C TYR A 52 1.34 -10.63 -6.51
N ALA A 53 2.15 -11.66 -6.78
CA ALA A 53 3.60 -11.50 -6.99
C ALA A 53 3.90 -10.62 -8.21
N GLY A 54 3.20 -10.86 -9.33
CA GLY A 54 3.25 -10.01 -10.52
C GLY A 54 2.79 -8.58 -10.24
N ALA A 55 1.70 -8.41 -9.49
CA ALA A 55 1.23 -7.09 -9.07
C ALA A 55 2.30 -6.35 -8.24
N SER A 56 2.94 -7.06 -7.31
CA SER A 56 3.99 -6.51 -6.43
C SER A 56 5.23 -6.01 -7.21
N PHE A 57 5.44 -6.50 -8.43
CA PHE A 57 6.49 -5.99 -9.31
C PHE A 57 6.24 -4.54 -9.73
N PHE A 58 4.98 -4.15 -9.98
CA PHE A 58 4.63 -2.76 -10.28
C PHE A 58 4.95 -1.83 -9.12
N LEU A 59 4.68 -2.25 -7.89
CA LEU A 59 5.04 -1.47 -6.70
C LEU A 59 6.56 -1.23 -6.61
N SER A 60 7.33 -2.30 -6.82
CA SER A 60 8.80 -2.25 -6.80
C SER A 60 9.36 -1.40 -7.94
N SER A 61 8.76 -1.48 -9.13
CA SER A 61 9.08 -0.65 -10.30
C SER A 61 8.80 0.83 -10.03
N ALA A 62 7.63 1.15 -9.47
CA ALA A 62 7.22 2.51 -9.16
C ALA A 62 8.20 3.16 -8.18
N TRP A 63 8.50 2.44 -7.10
CA TRP A 63 9.42 2.95 -6.09
C TRP A 63 10.85 3.14 -6.63
N TYR A 64 11.35 2.22 -7.48
CA TYR A 64 12.63 2.41 -8.16
C TYR A 64 12.65 3.67 -9.02
N GLN A 65 11.60 3.92 -9.80
CA GLN A 65 11.54 5.10 -10.67
C GLN A 65 11.49 6.40 -9.85
N ILE A 66 10.72 6.45 -8.77
CA ILE A 66 10.68 7.60 -7.87
C ILE A 66 12.07 7.83 -7.26
N LEU A 67 12.67 6.79 -6.67
CA LEU A 67 13.95 6.92 -5.98
C LEU A 67 15.09 7.28 -6.93
N SER A 68 15.17 6.66 -8.12
CA SER A 68 16.18 6.97 -9.12
C SER A 68 16.06 8.40 -9.66
N SER A 69 14.84 8.93 -9.70
CA SER A 69 14.58 10.32 -10.12
C SER A 69 14.97 11.37 -9.06
N LEU A 70 15.02 10.96 -7.80
CA LEU A 70 15.36 11.80 -6.64
C LEU A 70 16.82 11.67 -6.20
N SER A 71 17.45 10.53 -6.50
CA SER A 71 18.82 10.22 -6.12
C SER A 71 19.80 10.72 -7.18
N THR A 72 20.94 11.22 -6.74
CA THR A 72 22.07 11.55 -7.62
C THR A 72 22.94 10.33 -7.94
N HIS A 73 22.73 9.21 -7.25
CA HIS A 73 23.48 7.97 -7.47
C HIS A 73 22.88 7.15 -8.62
N SER A 74 23.72 6.50 -9.41
CA SER A 74 23.29 5.46 -10.34
C SER A 74 22.84 4.22 -9.55
N LEU A 75 21.55 3.89 -9.64
CA LEU A 75 20.96 2.78 -8.89
C LEU A 75 20.68 1.59 -9.80
N SER A 76 21.23 0.42 -9.45
CA SER A 76 20.89 -0.84 -10.10
C SER A 76 19.43 -1.21 -9.84
N VAL A 77 18.65 -1.39 -10.91
CA VAL A 77 17.24 -1.77 -10.85
C VAL A 77 17.05 -3.04 -10.01
N GLN A 78 17.84 -4.08 -10.30
CA GLN A 78 17.72 -5.38 -9.65
C GLN A 78 18.05 -5.29 -8.15
N PHE A 79 19.06 -4.50 -7.80
CA PHE A 79 19.43 -4.29 -6.41
C PHE A 79 18.33 -3.58 -5.62
N ILE A 80 17.79 -2.48 -6.15
CA ILE A 80 16.72 -1.72 -5.51
C ILE A 80 15.45 -2.56 -5.38
N ARG A 81 15.09 -3.32 -6.42
CA ARG A 81 13.94 -4.23 -6.37
C ARG A 81 14.10 -5.34 -5.32
N SER A 82 15.32 -5.86 -5.14
CA SER A 82 15.61 -6.85 -4.08
C SER A 82 15.44 -6.27 -2.67
N ILE A 83 15.84 -5.00 -2.47
CA ILE A 83 15.65 -4.30 -1.20
C ILE A 83 14.15 -4.06 -0.97
N TYR A 84 13.44 -3.66 -2.02
CA TYR A 84 12.00 -3.49 -1.97
C TYR A 84 11.30 -4.78 -1.54
N ALA A 85 11.57 -5.89 -2.23
CA ALA A 85 10.94 -7.18 -1.94
C ALA A 85 11.20 -7.63 -0.48
N ARG A 86 12.45 -7.59 -0.03
CA ARG A 86 12.81 -7.93 1.36
C ARG A 86 12.11 -7.04 2.39
N SER A 87 11.92 -5.76 2.07
CA SER A 87 11.22 -4.86 2.98
C SER A 87 9.73 -5.15 3.11
N GLN A 88 9.09 -5.72 2.09
CA GLN A 88 7.67 -6.09 2.18
C GLN A 88 7.46 -7.17 3.25
N ILE A 89 8.42 -8.07 3.47
CA ILE A 89 8.38 -9.06 4.55
C ILE A 89 8.40 -8.36 5.92
N ALA A 90 9.11 -7.24 6.04
CA ALA A 90 9.13 -6.47 7.29
C ALA A 90 7.78 -5.79 7.60
N LYS A 91 6.78 -5.79 6.69
CA LYS A 91 5.41 -5.35 7.02
C LYS A 91 4.72 -6.26 8.04
N TYR A 92 5.13 -7.52 8.10
CA TYR A 92 4.53 -8.51 9.01
C TYR A 92 5.15 -8.49 10.42
N ILE A 93 6.12 -7.60 10.66
CA ILE A 93 6.67 -7.31 11.99
C ILE A 93 5.77 -6.24 12.65
N PRO A 94 5.61 -6.22 14.00
CA PRO A 94 4.81 -5.21 14.69
C PRO A 94 5.18 -3.79 14.23
N GLY A 95 4.18 -3.10 13.67
CA GLY A 95 4.27 -1.76 13.10
C GLY A 95 4.44 -1.80 11.58
N ASN A 96 3.36 -1.53 10.85
CA ASN A 96 3.32 -1.31 9.39
C ASN A 96 4.31 -0.25 8.87
N VAL A 97 5.14 0.35 9.72
CA VAL A 97 6.22 1.28 9.39
C VAL A 97 7.59 0.60 9.21
N MET A 98 7.76 -0.65 9.66
CA MET A 98 9.05 -1.36 9.60
C MET A 98 9.57 -1.58 8.17
N HIS A 99 8.67 -1.74 7.20
CA HIS A 99 9.06 -1.82 5.79
C HIS A 99 9.63 -0.52 5.22
N ILE A 100 9.25 0.63 5.79
CA ILE A 100 9.82 1.94 5.43
C ILE A 100 11.19 2.08 6.10
N ALA A 101 11.26 1.79 7.41
CA ALA A 101 12.50 1.86 8.17
C ALA A 101 13.59 0.93 7.63
N SER A 102 13.23 -0.31 7.24
CA SER A 102 14.19 -1.29 6.73
C SER A 102 14.87 -0.80 5.44
N ARG A 103 14.09 -0.37 4.43
CA ARG A 103 14.65 0.20 3.18
C ARG A 103 15.50 1.43 3.45
N HIS A 104 15.03 2.30 4.34
CA HIS A 104 15.72 3.53 4.69
C HIS A 104 17.08 3.26 5.32
N ILE A 105 17.16 2.32 6.27
CA ILE A 105 18.42 1.93 6.92
C ILE A 105 19.34 1.22 5.92
N SER A 106 18.82 0.27 5.14
CA SER A 106 19.63 -0.49 4.18
C SER A 106 20.28 0.40 3.12
N LEU A 107 19.54 1.36 2.56
CA LEU A 107 20.07 2.25 1.53
C LEU A 107 20.91 3.39 2.10
N ASN A 108 20.61 3.83 3.33
CA ASN A 108 21.44 4.83 3.98
C ASN A 108 22.85 4.30 4.32
N ARG A 109 22.95 3.03 4.75
CA ARG A 109 24.25 2.36 4.95
C ARG A 109 25.10 2.29 3.68
N LEU A 110 24.48 2.44 2.51
CA LEU A 110 25.14 2.44 1.20
C LEU A 110 25.41 3.86 0.67
N GLY A 111 25.25 4.88 1.52
CA GLY A 111 25.55 6.28 1.21
C GLY A 111 24.39 7.08 0.62
N ILE A 112 23.20 6.48 0.43
CA ILE A 112 22.04 7.25 -0.04
C ILE A 112 21.56 8.20 1.06
N SER A 113 21.50 9.48 0.74
CA SER A 113 21.03 10.52 1.66
C SER A 113 19.60 10.25 2.15
N HIS A 114 19.29 10.66 3.38
CA HIS A 114 17.95 10.48 3.95
C HIS A 114 16.85 11.24 3.21
N LYS A 115 17.18 12.38 2.58
CA LYS A 115 16.20 13.24 1.89
C LYS A 115 15.49 12.53 0.73
N PRO A 116 16.18 11.95 -0.28
CA PRO A 116 15.53 11.23 -1.37
C PRO A 116 14.77 9.98 -0.88
N LEU A 117 15.26 9.30 0.16
CA LEU A 117 14.58 8.13 0.74
C LEU A 117 13.25 8.48 1.40
N ALA A 118 13.23 9.58 2.18
CA ALA A 118 12.02 10.08 2.82
C ALA A 118 10.99 10.56 1.77
N LEU A 119 11.44 11.30 0.75
CA LEU A 119 10.60 11.76 -0.34
C LEU A 119 10.03 10.62 -1.18
N ALA A 120 10.84 9.59 -1.47
CA ALA A 120 10.37 8.43 -2.21
C ALA A 120 9.29 7.66 -1.43
N SER A 121 9.49 7.47 -0.12
CA SER A 121 8.51 6.81 0.76
C SER A 121 7.21 7.63 0.89
N LEU A 122 7.33 8.95 1.02
CA LEU A 122 6.16 9.82 1.09
C LEU A 122 5.36 9.82 -0.23
N THR A 123 6.06 9.88 -1.36
CA THR A 123 5.45 9.79 -2.69
C THR A 123 4.73 8.46 -2.89
N GLU A 124 5.35 7.36 -2.45
CA GLU A 124 4.74 6.02 -2.48
C GLU A 124 3.45 5.96 -1.66
N ILE A 125 3.45 6.45 -0.42
CA ILE A 125 2.27 6.45 0.46
C ILE A 125 1.13 7.26 -0.19
N ILE A 126 1.43 8.49 -0.60
CA ILE A 126 0.42 9.37 -1.20
C ILE A 126 -0.11 8.78 -2.51
N GLY A 127 0.77 8.23 -3.35
CA GLY A 127 0.40 7.59 -4.61
C GLY A 127 -0.50 6.36 -4.39
N LEU A 128 -0.15 5.49 -3.44
CA LEU A 128 -0.94 4.31 -3.10
C LEU A 128 -2.31 4.66 -2.53
N VAL A 129 -2.40 5.62 -1.60
CA VAL A 129 -3.69 6.06 -1.04
C VAL A 129 -4.56 6.71 -2.12
N SER A 130 -3.95 7.47 -3.03
CA SER A 130 -4.67 8.11 -4.15
C SER A 130 -5.19 7.06 -5.14
N ALA A 131 -4.36 6.08 -5.51
CA ALA A 131 -4.74 5.01 -6.43
C ALA A 131 -5.82 4.10 -5.81
N ALA A 132 -5.69 3.75 -4.53
CA ALA A 132 -6.71 3.00 -3.80
C ALA A 132 -8.04 3.75 -3.75
N SER A 133 -8.01 5.06 -3.46
CA SER A 133 -9.23 5.90 -3.42
C SER A 133 -9.88 5.99 -4.80
N THR A 134 -9.08 6.08 -5.86
CA THR A 134 -9.58 6.06 -7.25
C THR A 134 -10.29 4.75 -7.57
N PHE A 135 -9.68 3.62 -7.22
CA PHE A 135 -10.30 2.31 -7.41
C PHE A 135 -11.57 2.13 -6.57
N ALA A 136 -11.58 2.61 -5.32
CA ALA A 136 -12.76 2.55 -4.47
C ALA A 136 -13.93 3.33 -5.09
N VAL A 137 -13.68 4.55 -5.59
CA VAL A 137 -14.71 5.35 -6.27
C VAL A 137 -15.19 4.66 -7.54
N ILE A 138 -14.28 4.27 -8.43
CA ILE A 138 -14.62 3.60 -9.70
C ILE A 138 -15.40 2.31 -9.45
N GLY A 139 -14.90 1.44 -8.58
CA GLY A 139 -15.54 0.16 -8.26
C GLY A 139 -16.92 0.35 -7.67
N SER A 140 -17.10 1.33 -6.78
CA SER A 140 -18.41 1.63 -6.20
C SER A 140 -19.45 2.08 -7.21
N VAL A 141 -19.03 2.78 -8.27
CA VAL A 141 -19.91 3.26 -9.35
C VAL A 141 -20.20 2.15 -10.34
N LEU A 142 -19.17 1.39 -10.76
CA LEU A 142 -19.30 0.36 -11.80
C LEU A 142 -20.08 -0.87 -11.32
N PHE A 143 -19.79 -1.35 -10.12
CA PHE A 143 -20.40 -2.58 -9.58
C PHE A 143 -21.66 -2.31 -8.77
N GLY A 144 -22.10 -1.05 -8.67
CA GLY A 144 -23.39 -0.72 -8.09
C GLY A 144 -23.59 -1.29 -6.68
N ILE A 145 -22.62 -1.14 -5.77
CA ILE A 145 -22.66 -1.65 -4.37
C ILE A 145 -23.80 -1.03 -3.54
N ARG A 146 -24.70 -0.26 -4.18
CA ARG A 146 -25.89 0.36 -3.61
C ARG A 146 -26.94 -0.71 -3.32
N GLY A 147 -27.30 -0.87 -2.06
CA GLY A 147 -28.52 -1.57 -1.66
C GLY A 147 -28.38 -3.05 -1.34
N GLU A 148 -27.43 -3.78 -1.94
CA GLU A 148 -27.26 -5.23 -1.67
C GLU A 148 -26.29 -5.53 -0.50
N TYR A 149 -25.21 -4.77 -0.35
CA TYR A 149 -24.16 -5.06 0.65
C TYR A 149 -23.91 -3.93 1.64
N ILE A 150 -24.13 -2.67 1.25
CA ILE A 150 -23.82 -1.48 2.05
C ILE A 150 -25.04 -0.57 2.09
N GLN A 151 -25.40 -0.10 3.30
CA GLN A 151 -26.45 0.90 3.45
C GLN A 151 -26.10 2.17 2.68
N GLN A 152 -27.09 2.75 2.00
CA GLN A 152 -26.91 3.89 1.10
C GLN A 152 -26.17 5.07 1.77
N GLN A 153 -26.42 5.32 3.06
CA GLN A 153 -25.71 6.35 3.84
C GLN A 153 -24.20 6.06 3.98
N GLN A 154 -23.83 4.81 4.29
CA GLN A 154 -22.42 4.40 4.45
C GLN A 154 -21.65 4.50 3.13
N LEU A 155 -22.30 4.20 2.00
CA LEU A 155 -21.69 4.37 0.67
C LEU A 155 -21.37 5.83 0.37
N TYR A 156 -22.30 6.75 0.65
CA TYR A 156 -22.05 8.18 0.44
C TYR A 156 -20.94 8.72 1.34
N TYR A 157 -20.87 8.29 2.60
CA TYR A 157 -19.75 8.64 3.48
C TYR A 157 -18.42 8.10 2.96
N GLY A 158 -18.37 6.84 2.50
CA GLY A 158 -17.17 6.27 1.90
C GLY A 158 -16.70 7.04 0.67
N LEU A 159 -17.61 7.36 -0.25
CA LEU A 159 -17.32 8.17 -1.44
C LEU A 159 -16.86 9.59 -1.09
N ALA A 160 -17.51 10.24 -0.12
CA ALA A 160 -17.13 11.57 0.34
C ALA A 160 -15.72 11.56 0.94
N VAL A 161 -15.39 10.56 1.77
CA VAL A 161 -14.06 10.39 2.35
C VAL A 161 -13.01 10.14 1.26
N SER A 162 -13.26 9.20 0.34
CA SER A 162 -12.34 8.93 -0.78
C SER A 162 -12.15 10.16 -1.68
N GLY A 163 -13.22 10.91 -1.95
CA GLY A 163 -13.16 12.16 -2.71
C GLY A 163 -12.35 13.24 -2.00
N ILE A 164 -12.54 13.41 -0.69
CA ILE A 164 -11.73 14.30 0.15
C ILE A 164 -10.26 13.90 0.08
N PHE A 165 -9.91 12.62 0.28
CA PHE A 165 -8.53 12.17 0.14
C PHE A 165 -7.95 12.50 -1.24
N LEU A 166 -8.67 12.23 -2.33
CA LEU A 166 -8.23 12.56 -3.68
C LEU A 166 -7.97 14.06 -3.89
N LEU A 167 -8.78 14.94 -3.28
CA LEU A 167 -8.61 16.40 -3.38
C LEU A 167 -7.46 16.93 -2.52
N PHE A 168 -7.29 16.39 -1.30
CA PHE A 168 -6.30 16.89 -0.35
C PHE A 168 -4.91 16.26 -0.54
N LEU A 169 -4.79 15.04 -1.07
CA LEU A 169 -3.50 14.38 -1.31
C LEU A 169 -2.54 15.16 -2.21
N PRO A 170 -2.94 15.79 -3.34
CA PRO A 170 -2.02 16.62 -4.12
C PRO A 170 -1.60 17.90 -3.39
N ILE A 171 -2.45 18.44 -2.51
CA ILE A 171 -2.12 19.59 -1.65
C ILE A 171 -1.12 19.17 -0.58
N ILE A 172 -1.39 18.06 0.13
CA ILE A 172 -0.49 17.48 1.12
C ILE A 172 0.86 17.18 0.46
N PHE A 173 0.86 16.57 -0.72
CA PHE A 173 2.07 16.31 -1.48
C PHE A 173 2.83 17.61 -1.79
N LYS A 174 2.15 18.63 -2.33
CA LYS A 174 2.76 19.92 -2.64
C LYS A 174 3.32 20.63 -1.40
N VAL A 175 2.61 20.58 -0.27
CA VAL A 175 3.06 21.15 1.01
C VAL A 175 4.25 20.38 1.56
N SER A 176 4.19 19.05 1.60
CA SER A 176 5.32 18.24 2.03
C SER A 176 6.55 18.46 1.15
N LEU A 177 6.37 18.63 -0.16
CA LEU A 177 7.46 18.96 -1.07
C LEU A 177 8.01 20.38 -0.80
N ARG A 178 7.20 21.35 -0.39
CA ARG A 178 7.72 22.67 0.04
C ARG A 178 8.64 22.59 1.26
N LEU A 179 8.44 21.61 2.14
CA LEU A 179 9.29 21.40 3.32
C LEU A 179 10.66 20.78 2.97
N PHE A 180 10.82 20.21 1.78
CA PHE A 180 12.08 19.62 1.30
C PHE A 180 12.59 20.40 0.08
N PRO A 181 13.58 21.31 0.23
CA PRO A 181 14.07 22.17 -0.85
C PRO A 181 14.54 21.41 -2.10
N ALA A 182 15.09 20.20 -1.91
CA ALA A 182 15.53 19.31 -2.98
C ALA A 182 14.39 18.81 -3.90
N SER A 183 13.13 18.98 -3.49
CA SER A 183 11.96 18.43 -4.14
C SER A 183 11.18 19.44 -5.00
N ARG A 184 11.57 20.73 -5.01
CA ARG A 184 11.01 21.74 -5.92
C ARG A 184 11.15 21.31 -7.38
N ASN A 185 12.23 20.61 -7.71
CA ASN A 185 12.45 20.07 -9.04
C ASN A 185 11.40 19.02 -9.42
N LEU A 186 10.85 18.24 -8.47
CA LEU A 186 9.89 17.17 -8.75
C LEU A 186 8.57 17.70 -9.35
N LEU A 187 8.09 18.84 -8.84
CA LEU A 187 6.84 19.46 -9.31
C LEU A 187 7.01 20.31 -10.56
N VAL A 188 8.20 20.83 -10.82
CA VAL A 188 8.46 21.77 -11.91
C VAL A 188 9.09 21.07 -13.12
N ASN A 189 9.83 19.98 -12.91
CA ASN A 189 10.53 19.28 -13.99
C ASN A 189 9.56 18.32 -14.71
N PRO A 190 9.31 18.51 -16.02
CA PRO A 190 8.39 17.66 -16.78
C PRO A 190 8.84 16.20 -16.86
N ARG A 191 10.14 15.92 -16.74
CA ARG A 191 10.64 14.54 -16.67
C ARG A 191 10.19 13.84 -15.38
N LEU A 192 10.21 14.56 -14.26
CA LEU A 192 9.80 14.04 -12.96
C LEU A 192 8.28 13.89 -12.87
N GLN A 193 7.52 14.78 -13.49
CA GLN A 193 6.06 14.62 -13.64
C GLN A 193 5.69 13.37 -14.45
N ARG A 194 6.42 13.07 -15.53
CA ARG A 194 6.22 11.82 -16.29
C ARG A 194 6.51 10.58 -15.45
N VAL A 195 7.53 10.63 -14.61
CA VAL A 195 7.82 9.56 -13.64
C VAL A 195 6.63 9.37 -12.69
N LEU A 196 6.14 10.45 -12.08
CA LEU A 196 4.98 10.40 -11.18
C LEU A 196 3.74 9.81 -11.87
N LEU A 197 3.41 10.26 -13.09
CA LEU A 197 2.29 9.72 -13.85
C LEU A 197 2.47 8.23 -14.13
N ARG A 198 3.65 7.80 -14.59
CA ARG A 198 3.94 6.39 -14.84
C ARG A 198 3.81 5.55 -13.57
N THR A 199 4.34 6.03 -12.45
CA THR A 199 4.22 5.33 -11.16
C THR A 199 2.78 5.26 -10.68
N TYR A 200 1.98 6.28 -10.96
CA TYR A 200 0.55 6.26 -10.65
C TYR A 200 -0.19 5.20 -11.46
N CYS A 201 0.10 5.09 -12.76
CA CYS A 201 -0.43 4.00 -13.59
C CYS A 201 0.01 2.62 -13.08
N GLU A 202 1.25 2.47 -12.62
CA GLU A 202 1.74 1.22 -12.00
C GLU A 202 0.98 0.89 -10.70
N TYR A 203 0.66 1.88 -9.86
CA TYR A 203 -0.20 1.67 -8.70
C TYR A 203 -1.64 1.28 -9.07
N LEU A 204 -2.19 1.90 -10.12
CA LEU A 204 -3.51 1.51 -10.63
C LEU A 204 -3.51 0.07 -11.15
N LEU A 205 -2.48 -0.34 -11.89
CA LEU A 205 -2.32 -1.72 -12.36
C LEU A 205 -2.19 -2.71 -11.20
N PHE A 206 -1.44 -2.35 -10.14
CA PHE A 206 -1.37 -3.15 -8.93
C PHE A 206 -2.76 -3.40 -8.33
N PHE A 207 -3.57 -2.35 -8.14
CA PHE A 207 -4.91 -2.49 -7.58
C PHE A 207 -5.88 -3.20 -8.53
N ALA A 208 -5.76 -3.02 -9.84
CA ALA A 208 -6.55 -3.76 -10.82
C ALA A 208 -6.31 -5.27 -10.71
N ILE A 209 -5.05 -5.69 -10.73
CA ILE A 209 -4.68 -7.11 -10.66
C ILE A 209 -5.06 -7.68 -9.29
N ALA A 210 -4.76 -6.97 -8.20
CA ALA A 210 -5.13 -7.40 -6.86
C ALA A 210 -6.65 -7.57 -6.71
N GLY A 211 -7.45 -6.64 -7.28
CA GLY A 211 -8.91 -6.73 -7.27
C GLY A 211 -9.44 -7.90 -8.09
N ILE A 212 -8.90 -8.14 -9.29
CA ILE A 212 -9.28 -9.29 -10.13
C ILE A 212 -8.99 -10.61 -9.42
N SER A 213 -7.82 -10.74 -8.78
CA SER A 213 -7.45 -11.96 -8.03
C SER A 213 -8.47 -12.30 -6.95
N VAL A 214 -8.96 -11.31 -6.21
CA VAL A 214 -9.99 -11.50 -5.18
C VAL A 214 -11.35 -11.86 -5.80
N SER A 215 -11.71 -11.27 -6.95
CA SER A 215 -12.97 -11.58 -7.63
C SER A 215 -13.02 -13.01 -8.18
N ILE A 216 -11.89 -13.58 -8.60
CA ILE A 216 -11.83 -14.96 -9.10
C ILE A 216 -12.15 -15.97 -7.97
N GLU A 217 -11.78 -15.66 -6.73
CA GLU A 217 -12.07 -16.50 -5.56
C GLU A 217 -13.57 -16.48 -5.21
N SER A 218 -14.22 -15.31 -5.33
CA SER A 218 -15.65 -15.13 -5.03
C SER A 218 -16.60 -15.85 -5.98
N ASN A 219 -16.22 -16.14 -7.23
CA ASN A 219 -17.09 -16.81 -8.20
C ASN A 219 -17.00 -18.34 -8.13
N ASN A 220 -16.05 -18.88 -7.36
CA ASN A 220 -15.82 -20.33 -7.20
C ASN A 220 -16.28 -20.87 -5.83
N SER A 221 -16.91 -20.03 -5.00
CA SER A 221 -17.50 -20.38 -3.69
C SER A 221 -19.02 -20.33 -3.74
#